data_AF-A0A938HQH6-F1
#
_entry.id   AF-A0A938HQH6-F1
#
_cell.length_a   1.000
_cell.length_b   1.000
_cell.length_c   1.000
_cell.angle_alpha   90.00
_cell.angle_beta   90.00
_cell.angle_gamma   90.00
#
_symmetry.space_group_name_H-M   'P 1'
#
loop_
_entity.id
_entity.type
_entity.pdbx_description
1 polymer ?
#
loop_
_entity_poly.entity_id
_entity_poly.type
_entity_poly.pdbx_seq_one_letter_code
_entity_poly.pdbx_strand_id
1 'polypeptide(L)' 'GTPDEVRREVLERLEILSPGGGFVFNPIHNVQAKTPVENLLAMFEALREFGRP' A
#
# COMPACT_ATOMS: atom_id res chain seq x y z
N GLY A 1 5.72 0.58 11.54
CA GLY A 1 4.50 0.25 10.78
C GLY A 1 3.26 0.65 11.55
N THR A 2 3.11 1.94 11.83
CA THR A 2 1.82 2.55 12.13
C THR A 2 0.99 2.68 10.84
N PRO A 3 -0.33 2.95 10.91
CA PRO A 3 -1.15 3.18 9.73
C PRO A 3 -0.59 4.27 8.80
N ASP A 4 -0.10 5.38 9.37
CA ASP A 4 0.48 6.49 8.60
C ASP A 4 1.77 6.09 7.88
N GLU A 5 2.63 5.31 8.55
CA GLU A 5 3.84 4.78 7.93
C GLU A 5 3.51 3.81 6.79
N VAL A 6 2.51 2.94 6.99
CA VAL A 6 2.03 2.02 5.94
C VAL A 6 1.49 2.81 4.76
N ARG A 7 0.64 3.82 4.99
CA ARG A 7 0.10 4.68 3.93
C ARG A 7 1.22 5.34 3.14
N ARG A 8 2.20 5.95 3.82
CA ARG A 8 3.36 6.61 3.19
C ARG A 8 4.17 5.63 2.34
N GLU A 9 4.50 4.47 2.89
CA GLU A 9 5.31 3.46 2.22
C GLU A 9 4.62 2.86 0.98
N VAL A 10 3.30 2.64 1.06
CA VAL A 10 2.50 2.15 -0.07
C VAL A 10 2.49 3.18 -1.19
N LEU A 11 2.25 4.46 -0.89
CA LEU A 11 2.25 5.54 -1.88
C LEU A 11 3.62 5.68 -2.55
N GLU A 12 4.71 5.67 -1.77
CA GLU A 12 6.08 5.73 -2.30
C GLU A 12 6.35 4.59 -3.30
N ARG A 13 5.94 3.35 -2.97
CA ARG A 13 6.12 2.19 -3.86
C ARG A 13 5.31 2.33 -5.14
N LEU A 14 4.10 2.86 -5.05
CA LEU A 14 3.26 3.12 -6.21
C LEU A 14 3.91 4.19 -7.10
N GLU A 15 4.36 5.32 -6.54
CA GLU A 15 5.06 6.39 -7.27
C GLU A 15 6.29 5.88 -8.03
N ILE A 16 7.07 4.98 -7.42
CA ILE A 16 8.30 4.45 -8.01
C ILE A 16 8.00 3.37 -9.06
N LEU A 17 7.05 2.47 -8.79
CA LEU A 17 6.91 1.22 -9.56
C LEU A 17 5.77 1.24 -10.58
N SER A 18 4.75 2.09 -10.41
CA SER A 18 3.62 2.16 -11.33
C SER A 18 3.84 2.93 -12.64
N PRO A 19 4.83 3.84 -12.80
CA PRO A 19 5.02 4.54 -14.07
C PRO A 19 5.19 3.59 -15.26
N GLY A 20 4.50 3.88 -16.36
CA GLY A 20 4.49 3.01 -17.55
C GLY A 20 3.48 1.85 -17.48
N GLY A 21 2.77 1.68 -16.37
CA GLY A 21 1.77 0.63 -16.20
C GLY A 21 2.38 -0.76 -16.01
N GLY A 22 1.54 -1.81 -16.02
CA GLY A 22 1.98 -3.20 -15.86
C GLY A 22 2.36 -3.62 -14.44
N PHE A 23 2.38 -2.69 -13.49
CA PHE A 23 2.62 -2.98 -12.07
C PHE A 23 1.34 -3.44 -11.36
N VAL A 24 1.41 -4.57 -10.67
CA VAL A 24 0.34 -5.10 -9.81
C VAL A 24 0.84 -5.09 -8.36
N PHE A 25 0.24 -4.24 -7.52
CA PHE A 25 0.64 -4.10 -6.13
C PHE A 25 0.28 -5.35 -5.30
N ASN A 26 1.23 -5.86 -4.52
CA ASN A 26 1.03 -6.93 -3.55
C ASN A 26 2.13 -6.88 -2.47
N PRO A 27 1.88 -7.36 -1.24
CA PRO A 27 2.95 -7.62 -0.26
C PRO A 27 3.97 -8.64 -0.78
N ILE A 28 5.24 -8.50 -0.35
CA ILE A 28 6.29 -9.46 -0.70
C ILE A 28 6.09 -10.84 -0.05
N HIS A 29 5.34 -10.89 1.06
CA HIS A 29 5.02 -12.11 1.81
C HIS A 29 3.60 -12.02 2.38
N ASN A 30 3.09 -13.14 2.88
CA ASN A 30 1.76 -13.23 3.49
C ASN A 30 1.58 -12.26 4.68
N VAL A 31 0.36 -11.76 4.82
CA VAL A 31 -0.08 -11.04 6.02
C VAL A 31 -0.03 -11.97 7.23
N GLN A 32 0.66 -11.56 8.29
CA GLN A 32 0.81 -12.36 9.50
C GLN A 32 -0.38 -12.15 10.44
N ALA A 33 -0.71 -13.16 11.26
CA ALA A 33 -1.90 -13.16 12.12
C ALA A 33 -2.00 -12.00 13.12
N LYS A 34 -0.87 -11.39 13.49
CA LYS A 34 -0.81 -10.25 14.43
C LYS A 34 -0.66 -8.90 13.72
N THR A 35 -0.83 -8.85 12.41
CA THR A 35 -0.83 -7.58 11.67
C THR A 35 -2.06 -6.79 12.10
N PRO A 36 -1.89 -5.55 12.62
CA PRO A 36 -3.03 -4.72 12.98
C PRO A 36 -3.96 -4.48 11.79
N VAL A 37 -5.26 -4.49 12.02
CA VAL A 37 -6.27 -4.32 10.96
C VAL A 37 -6.15 -2.92 10.34
N GLU A 38 -5.86 -1.92 11.16
CA GLU A 38 -5.69 -0.52 10.79
C GLU A 38 -4.57 -0.34 9.77
N ASN A 39 -3.50 -1.15 9.85
CA ASN A 39 -2.42 -1.14 8.88
C ASN A 39 -2.90 -1.67 7.51
N LEU A 40 -3.72 -2.72 7.49
CA LEU A 40 -4.28 -3.23 6.24
C LEU A 40 -5.26 -2.23 5.63
N LEU A 41 -6.10 -1.60 6.45
CA LEU A 41 -7.01 -0.55 6.01
C LEU A 41 -6.24 0.62 5.39
N ALA A 42 -5.20 1.12 6.05
CA ALA A 42 -4.34 2.18 5.52
C ALA A 42 -3.69 1.81 4.17
N MET A 43 -3.27 0.55 4.00
CA MET A 43 -2.75 0.04 2.72
C MET A 43 -3.83 0.07 1.63
N PHE A 44 -5.03 -0.44 1.90
CA PHE A 44 -6.13 -0.45 0.92
C PHE A 44 -6.65 0.96 0.59
N GLU A 45 -6.69 1.86 1.58
CA GLU A 45 -7.04 3.27 1.39
C GLU A 45 -6.03 3.98 0.50
N ALA A 46 -4.72 3.82 0.78
CA ALA A 46 -3.65 4.36 -0.06
C ALA A 46 -3.79 3.90 -1.52
N LEU A 47 -4.05 2.60 -1.74
CA LEU A 47 -4.27 2.04 -3.07
C LEU A 47 -5.52 2.61 -3.76
N ARG A 48 -6.60 2.87 -3.02
CA ARG A 48 -7.82 3.47 -3.56
C ARG A 48 -7.66 4.94 -3.90
N GLU A 49 -6.84 5.67 -3.17
CA GLU A 49 -6.61 7.11 -3.35
C GLU A 49 -5.59 7.38 -4.46
N PHE A 50 -4.59 6.52 -4.61
CA PHE A 50 -3.54 6.68 -5.60
C PHE A 50 -4.08 6.70 -7.03
N GLY A 51 -3.81 7.79 -7.76
CA GLY A 51 -4.20 7.95 -9.17
C GLY A 51 -5.68 8.28 -9.41
N ARG A 52 -6.48 8.51 -8.35
CA ARG A 52 -7.80 9.13 -8.51
C ARG A 52 -7.66 10.63 -8.81
N PRO A 53 -8.53 11.20 -9.68
CA PRO A 53 -8.62 12.64 -9.89
C PRO A 53 -9.06 13.37 -8.62
#